data_AF-A0A959IRY9-F1
#
_entry.id   AF-A0A959IRY9-F1
#
_cell.length_a   1.000
_cell.length_b   1.000
_cell.length_c   1.000
_cell.angle_alpha   90.00
_cell.angle_beta   90.00
_cell.angle_gamma   90.00
#
_symmetry.space_group_name_H-M   'P 1'
#
loop_
_entity.id
_entity.type
_entity.pdbx_description
1 polymer ?
#
loop_
_entity_poly.entity_id
_entity_poly.type
_entity_poly.pdbx_seq_one_letter_code
_entity_poly.pdbx_strand_id
1 'polypeptide(L)'
;MRILVILSSLILALPLNSFGQPILPASTQDLAQKYVGKRKNKALLIGVIQDGATAYYPFGQRSASDKSAPDAQTVFELGAATSVFTTSFMYYESLQGRFDLGDL
;
A
#
# COMPACT_ATOMS: atom_id res chain seq x y z
N MET A 1 25.09 44.59 -18.96
CA MET A 1 23.67 44.17 -18.96
C MET A 1 23.40 42.79 -19.57
N ARG A 2 24.22 42.26 -20.49
CA ARG A 2 23.99 40.92 -21.09
C ARG A 2 24.33 39.74 -20.17
N ILE A 3 25.39 39.84 -19.37
CA ILE A 3 25.82 38.79 -18.41
C ILE A 3 24.85 38.63 -17.22
N LEU A 4 24.22 39.72 -16.78
CA LEU A 4 23.23 39.69 -15.70
C LEU A 4 21.93 38.96 -16.10
N VAL A 5 21.57 39.04 -17.39
CA VAL A 5 20.39 38.36 -17.96
C VAL A 5 20.65 36.86 -18.16
N ILE A 6 21.89 36.46 -18.43
CA ILE A 6 22.24 35.03 -18.54
C ILE A 6 22.25 34.37 -17.14
N LEU A 7 22.68 35.10 -16.11
CA LEU A 7 22.68 34.61 -14.72
C LEU A 7 21.25 34.44 -14.17
N SER A 8 20.30 35.30 -14.57
CA SER A 8 18.89 35.18 -14.15
C SER A 8 18.16 34.02 -14.85
N SER A 9 18.53 33.66 -16.08
CA SER A 9 17.99 32.48 -16.76
C SER A 9 18.45 31.14 -16.17
N LEU A 10 19.60 31.10 -15.47
CA LEU A 10 20.12 29.86 -14.88
C LEU A 10 19.42 29.48 -13.55
N ILE A 11 18.88 30.48 -12.83
CA ILE A 11 18.15 30.27 -11.57
C ILE A 11 16.71 29.78 -11.81
N LEU A 12 16.14 30.05 -12.98
CA LEU A 12 14.81 29.53 -13.38
C LEU A 12 14.84 28.07 -13.86
N ALA A 13 16.04 27.49 -14.04
CA ALA A 13 16.25 26.10 -14.42
C ALA A 13 16.57 25.20 -13.20
N LEU A 14 16.28 25.66 -11.97
CA LEU A 14 16.21 24.75 -10.83
C LEU A 14 15.19 23.66 -11.19
N PRO A 15 15.62 22.41 -11.36
CA PRO A 15 14.65 21.37 -11.66
C PRO A 15 13.69 21.33 -10.47
N LEU A 16 12.40 21.48 -10.75
CA LEU A 16 11.29 21.12 -9.87
C LEU A 16 11.27 19.59 -9.64
N ASN A 17 12.43 18.98 -9.42
CA ASN A 17 12.58 17.58 -9.07
C ASN A 17 12.24 17.35 -7.60
N SER A 18 11.26 18.07 -7.06
CA SER A 18 10.44 17.53 -5.99
C SER A 18 9.39 16.60 -6.63
N PHE A 19 9.86 15.63 -7.41
CA PHE A 19 9.03 14.54 -7.89
C PHE A 19 8.95 13.54 -6.75
N GLY A 20 7.80 13.54 -6.06
CA GLY A 20 7.53 12.66 -4.94
C GLY A 20 7.97 11.24 -5.26
N GLN A 21 8.86 10.69 -4.44
CA GLN A 21 9.27 9.30 -4.60
C GLN A 21 8.02 8.43 -4.50
N PRO A 22 7.87 7.40 -5.36
CA PRO A 22 6.75 6.48 -5.24
C PRO A 22 6.79 5.89 -3.83
N ILE A 23 5.65 6.00 -3.14
CA ILE A 23 5.47 5.56 -1.74
C ILE A 23 5.96 4.12 -1.57
N LEU A 24 5.70 3.26 -2.55
CA LEU A 24 6.24 1.92 -2.62
C LEU A 24 7.57 1.90 -3.43
N PRO A 25 8.71 1.56 -2.79
CA PRO A 25 10.00 1.51 -3.47
C PRO A 25 10.01 0.54 -4.67
N ALA A 26 10.75 0.90 -5.72
CA ALA A 26 10.86 0.08 -6.93
C ALA A 26 11.40 -1.34 -6.65
N SER A 27 12.32 -1.49 -5.69
CA SER A 27 12.82 -2.80 -5.25
C SER A 27 11.71 -3.68 -4.67
N THR A 28 10.78 -3.10 -3.91
CA THR A 28 9.62 -3.82 -3.36
C THR A 28 8.64 -4.22 -4.45
N GLN A 29 8.44 -3.35 -5.44
CA GLN A 29 7.59 -3.66 -6.61
C GLN A 29 8.19 -4.82 -7.44
N ASP A 30 9.50 -4.83 -7.67
CA ASP A 30 10.19 -5.93 -8.34
C ASP A 30 10.06 -7.26 -7.59
N LEU A 31 10.21 -7.23 -6.25
CA LEU A 31 9.98 -8.40 -5.40
C LEU A 31 8.53 -8.92 -5.49
N ALA A 32 7.55 -8.02 -5.46
CA ALA A 32 6.13 -8.35 -5.58
C ALA A 32 5.82 -8.96 -6.96
N GLN A 33 6.39 -8.42 -8.03
CA GLN A 33 6.27 -8.96 -9.38
C GLN A 33 6.89 -10.37 -9.50
N LYS A 34 8.09 -10.57 -8.94
CA LYS A 34 8.74 -11.88 -8.89
C LYS A 34 7.93 -12.90 -8.07
N TYR A 35 7.30 -12.46 -6.99
CA TYR A 35 6.46 -13.31 -6.14
C TYR A 35 5.27 -13.88 -6.91
N VAL A 36 4.47 -13.04 -7.59
CA VAL A 36 3.33 -13.53 -8.40
C VAL A 36 3.81 -14.32 -9.63
N GLY A 37 4.98 -14.00 -10.16
CA GLY A 37 5.62 -14.71 -11.27
C GLY A 37 5.95 -16.18 -10.97
N LYS A 38 6.23 -16.54 -9.71
CA LYS A 38 6.45 -17.94 -9.27
C LYS A 38 5.17 -18.78 -9.25
N ARG A 39 4.01 -18.20 -9.61
CA ARG A 39 2.70 -18.82 -9.86
C ARG A 39 2.03 -19.59 -8.71
N LYS A 40 2.60 -19.61 -7.50
CA LYS A 40 1.92 -20.18 -6.31
C LYS A 40 0.68 -19.38 -5.93
N ASN A 41 0.80 -18.04 -5.91
CA ASN A 41 -0.30 -17.11 -5.64
C ASN A 41 -0.51 -16.23 -6.87
N LYS A 42 -1.78 -16.04 -7.28
CA LYS A 42 -2.15 -15.38 -8.54
C LYS A 42 -2.26 -13.87 -8.44
N ALA A 43 -2.71 -13.39 -7.28
CA ALA A 43 -2.94 -11.98 -6.99
C ALA A 43 -2.12 -11.55 -5.78
N LEU A 44 -1.61 -10.33 -5.82
CA LEU A 44 -1.08 -9.60 -4.69
C LEU A 44 -1.49 -8.14 -4.84
N LEU A 45 -2.04 -7.55 -3.79
CA LEU A 45 -2.33 -6.13 -3.71
C LEU A 45 -1.58 -5.56 -2.51
N ILE A 46 -0.76 -4.53 -2.74
CA ILE A 46 -0.07 -3.81 -1.67
C ILE A 46 -0.75 -2.46 -1.50
N GLY A 47 -1.41 -2.25 -0.35
CA GLY A 47 -1.89 -0.94 0.07
C GLY A 47 -0.84 -0.26 0.96
N VAL A 48 -0.54 1.02 0.70
CA VAL A 48 0.34 1.82 1.56
C VAL A 48 -0.38 3.08 2.00
N ILE A 49 -0.34 3.36 3.30
CA ILE A 49 -0.86 4.57 3.90
C ILE A 49 0.33 5.42 4.35
N GLN A 50 0.46 6.62 3.80
CA GLN A 50 1.53 7.58 4.14
C GLN A 50 0.99 9.00 4.06
N ASP A 51 1.23 9.81 5.09
CA ASP A 51 0.83 11.23 5.15
C ASP A 51 -0.65 11.47 4.84
N GLY A 52 -1.53 10.59 5.31
CA GLY A 52 -2.98 10.64 5.08
C GLY A 52 -3.43 10.21 3.68
N ALA A 53 -2.50 9.92 2.77
CA ALA A 53 -2.79 9.37 1.45
C ALA A 53 -2.72 7.84 1.46
N THR A 54 -3.58 7.19 0.67
CA THR A 54 -3.54 5.74 0.43
C THR A 54 -3.22 5.47 -1.04
N ALA A 55 -2.23 4.62 -1.29
CA ALA A 55 -1.87 4.15 -2.62
C ALA A 55 -2.00 2.62 -2.70
N TYR A 56 -2.44 2.12 -3.86
CA TYR A 56 -2.62 0.69 -4.12
C TYR A 56 -1.76 0.24 -5.29
N TYR A 57 -1.01 -0.84 -5.10
CA TYR A 57 -0.10 -1.40 -6.10
C TYR A 57 -0.51 -2.85 -6.40
N PRO A 58 -1.17 -3.09 -7.54
CA PRO A 58 -1.65 -4.41 -7.90
C PRO A 58 -0.59 -5.23 -8.66
N PHE A 59 -0.54 -6.53 -8.38
CA PHE A 59 0.35 -7.48 -9.05
C PHE A 59 -0.41 -8.77 -9.40
N GLY A 60 -0.17 -9.28 -10.61
CA GLY A 60 -0.79 -10.52 -11.09
C GLY A 60 -2.25 -10.34 -11.53
N GLN A 61 -3.07 -11.36 -11.29
CA GLN A 61 -4.47 -11.44 -11.72
C GLN A 61 -5.37 -12.02 -10.62
N ARG A 62 -6.63 -11.57 -10.55
CA ARG A 62 -7.57 -11.95 -9.46
C ARG A 62 -7.74 -13.46 -9.31
N SER A 63 -7.84 -14.22 -10.40
CA SER A 63 -8.00 -15.67 -10.33
C SER A 63 -7.51 -16.38 -11.60
N ALA A 64 -7.72 -17.69 -11.71
CA ALA A 64 -7.40 -18.43 -12.94
C ALA A 64 -8.34 -18.08 -14.10
N SER A 65 -9.62 -17.82 -13.79
CA SER A 65 -10.67 -17.46 -14.76
C SER A 65 -10.78 -15.96 -14.99
N ASP A 66 -10.41 -15.14 -14.01
CA ASP A 66 -10.39 -13.69 -14.09
C ASP A 66 -8.96 -13.16 -14.21
N LYS A 67 -8.63 -12.64 -15.38
CA LYS A 67 -7.31 -12.09 -15.72
C LYS A 67 -7.15 -10.62 -15.33
N SER A 68 -8.19 -9.96 -14.77
CA SER A 68 -8.06 -8.57 -14.34
C SER A 68 -7.05 -8.46 -13.19
N ALA A 69 -6.38 -7.32 -13.10
CA ALA A 69 -5.59 -6.99 -11.93
C ALA A 69 -6.49 -6.93 -10.67
N PRO A 70 -5.97 -7.30 -9.49
CA PRO A 70 -6.67 -7.01 -8.25
C PRO A 70 -6.76 -5.50 -8.03
N ASP A 71 -7.72 -5.06 -7.25
CA ASP A 71 -7.94 -3.66 -6.87
C ASP A 71 -8.36 -3.57 -5.40
N ALA A 72 -8.58 -2.35 -4.91
CA ALA A 72 -8.96 -2.09 -3.51
C ALA A 72 -10.28 -2.76 -3.07
N GLN A 73 -11.09 -3.23 -4.01
CA GLN A 73 -12.36 -3.94 -3.75
C GLN A 73 -12.22 -5.46 -3.85
N THR A 74 -11.04 -5.97 -4.22
CA THR A 74 -10.79 -7.40 -4.31
C THR A 74 -10.73 -7.99 -2.90
N VAL A 75 -11.54 -9.03 -2.66
CA VAL A 75 -11.63 -9.71 -1.36
C VAL A 75 -10.58 -10.81 -1.27
N PHE A 76 -9.85 -10.83 -0.17
CA PHE A 76 -8.84 -11.84 0.17
C PHE A 76 -9.18 -12.51 1.50
N GLU A 77 -8.80 -13.77 1.66
CA GLU A 77 -8.80 -14.43 2.97
C GLU A 77 -7.66 -13.86 3.83
N LEU A 78 -7.98 -13.36 5.02
CA LEU A 78 -7.01 -12.72 5.92
C LEU A 78 -6.27 -13.73 6.83
N GLY A 79 -6.76 -14.96 6.93
CA GLY A 79 -6.21 -16.00 7.79
C GLY A 79 -6.09 -15.54 9.25
N ALA A 80 -4.91 -15.73 9.85
CA ALA A 80 -4.66 -15.36 11.25
C ALA A 80 -4.80 -13.87 11.53
N ALA A 81 -4.71 -12.98 10.54
CA ALA A 81 -4.92 -11.55 10.74
C ALA A 81 -6.36 -11.22 11.18
N THR A 82 -7.33 -12.12 10.94
CA THR A 82 -8.69 -12.04 11.49
C THR A 82 -8.69 -11.95 13.02
N SER A 83 -7.69 -12.52 13.71
CA SER A 83 -7.60 -12.47 15.17
C SER A 83 -7.52 -11.05 15.74
N VAL A 84 -6.96 -10.08 14.99
CA VAL A 84 -6.93 -8.67 15.40
C VAL A 84 -8.35 -8.12 15.52
N PHE A 85 -9.26 -8.49 14.61
CA PHE A 85 -10.66 -8.08 14.66
C PHE A 85 -11.38 -8.73 15.84
N THR A 86 -11.17 -10.04 16.04
CA THR A 86 -11.75 -10.75 17.20
C THR A 86 -11.29 -10.14 18.52
N THR A 87 -9.99 -9.88 18.68
CA THR A 87 -9.45 -9.26 19.90
C THR A 87 -9.99 -7.85 20.09
N SER A 88 -10.05 -7.05 19.03
CA SER A 88 -10.62 -5.70 19.10
C SER A 88 -12.09 -5.72 19.51
N PHE A 89 -12.85 -6.69 19.00
CA PHE A 89 -14.24 -6.90 19.38
C PHE A 89 -14.39 -7.33 20.84
N MET A 90 -13.61 -8.31 21.30
CA MET A 90 -13.63 -8.73 22.72
C MET A 90 -13.28 -7.59 23.67
N TYR A 91 -12.27 -6.79 23.31
CA TYR A 91 -11.92 -5.60 24.09
C TYR A 91 -13.06 -4.58 24.11
N TYR A 92 -13.72 -4.34 22.96
CA TYR A 92 -14.89 -3.48 22.89
C TYR A 92 -16.03 -3.98 23.80
N GLU A 93 -16.38 -5.27 23.73
CA GLU A 93 -17.41 -5.87 24.58
C GLU A 93 -17.08 -5.76 26.07
N SER A 94 -15.79 -5.85 26.41
CA SER A 94 -15.32 -5.67 27.78
C SER A 94 -15.51 -4.23 28.29
N LEU A 95 -15.21 -3.24 27.46
CA LEU A 95 -15.52 -1.84 27.78
C LEU A 95 -17.01 -1.58 27.95
N GLN A 96 -17.86 -2.41 27.34
CA GLN A 96 -19.32 -2.33 27.48
C GLN A 96 -19.87 -3.14 28.66
N GLY A 97 -19.00 -3.81 29.44
CA GLY A 97 -19.40 -4.67 30.56
C GLY A 97 -20.14 -5.94 30.15
N ARG A 98 -20.05 -6.34 28.87
CA ARG A 98 -20.70 -7.55 28.33
C ARG A 98 -19.76 -8.77 28.27
N PHE A 99 -18.49 -8.55 28.57
CA PHE A 99 -17.45 -9.57 28.55
C PHE A 99 -16.37 -9.23 29.59
N ASP A 100 -15.89 -10.20 30.36
CA ASP A 100 -14.74 -10.01 31.25
C ASP A 100 -13.49 -10.63 30.62
N LEU A 101 -12.43 -9.83 30.47
CA LEU A 101 -11.15 -10.31 29.96
C LEU A 101 -10.36 -11.11 31.02
N GLY A 102 -10.71 -10.97 32.31
CA GLY A 102 -10.09 -11.72 33.40
C GLY A 102 -10.51 -13.19 33.51
N ASP A 103 -11.55 -13.58 32.78
CA ASP A 103 -12.08 -14.96 32.73
C ASP A 103 -11.40 -15.83 31.65
N LEU A 104 -10.49 -15.25 30.85
CA LEU A 104 -9.66 -15.94 29.85
C LEU A 104 -8.35 -16.46 30.45
#